data_AF-A0A6P1YQS6-F1
#
_entry.id   AF-A0A6P1YQS6-F1
#
_cell.length_a   1.000
_cell.length_b   1.000
_cell.length_c   1.000
_cell.angle_alpha   90.00
_cell.angle_beta   90.00
_cell.angle_gamma   90.00
#
_symmetry.space_group_name_H-M   'P 1'
#
loop_
_entity.id
_entity.type
_entity.pdbx_description
1 polymer ?
#
loop_
_entity_poly.entity_id
_entity_poly.type
_entity_poly.pdbx_seq_one_letter_code
_entity_poly.pdbx_strand_id
1 'polypeptide(L)'
;MTTSLDRKPLCLRTLSLRGAAEMAGTGLPIPQTGVLAQSPGVIDGDRFSAAGSWLQMARAGERLAAIGADMHEREAQLRKAGALADQENAIRAKATELGAKFRDDPVGFQAAWKGYSDGVLGSAPRDLVYTAKRALGSFGDAEFGRALNHRFSLDRASTAETIDVTIASSTADLSALGMRGELGSEAGKQGFAKLRAVLDSAVSGGLMTREKADYRYNAALGDAQAEATLFVAQKAYAAHRAEGGDALGAALEVVDRDIINNPDIPLSAAERRAYASKIKSELSAEEAARRQDLALARQAAREAQNAMVGGVRVAPDTIDSLTDQLRAAGDQAGAARLNAAALRADRLRDFGRLPIGEQAAALQETLGSAAVQTATVFLRESDLGLTPEQVAGIIGNLVHESRLNTRARNRNDGRDGSDSIGIAQWNGDRARALVAYANRTGGNASDLRTQLGFVVEELKTNEAGALAALRSSKTVEEATAAFAGYERPQGWSAANPRGAHGWENRLKQAQAVAGAPDLPLARGMQDELGKSVDR
;
A
#
# COMPACT_ATOMS: atom_id res chain seq x y z
N MET A 1 -13.69 6.76 -32.99
CA MET A 1 -12.48 6.99 -33.81
C MET A 1 -11.37 6.12 -33.23
N THR A 2 -11.25 4.85 -33.65
CA THR A 2 -10.30 4.35 -34.70
C THR A 2 -8.84 4.72 -34.39
N THR A 3 -8.10 3.86 -33.68
CA THR A 3 -7.24 2.74 -34.15
C THR A 3 -5.86 3.14 -34.71
N SER A 4 -4.81 2.61 -34.08
CA SER A 4 -3.73 1.79 -34.68
C SER A 4 -2.29 2.25 -34.41
N LEU A 5 -1.49 1.23 -34.09
CA LEU A 5 -0.03 1.13 -33.98
C LEU A 5 0.72 1.55 -35.27
N ASP A 6 1.96 2.03 -35.14
CA ASP A 6 3.21 1.25 -35.32
C ASP A 6 4.41 2.07 -35.90
N ARG A 7 5.62 1.75 -35.41
CA ARG A 7 6.99 1.84 -35.99
C ARG A 7 7.67 3.15 -36.47
N LYS A 8 8.92 3.29 -35.97
CA LYS A 8 10.10 4.09 -36.42
C LYS A 8 10.39 3.98 -37.95
N PRO A 9 11.02 4.98 -38.62
CA PRO A 9 12.49 5.23 -38.51
C PRO A 9 12.97 6.69 -38.58
N LEU A 10 14.19 6.91 -38.05
CA LEU A 10 14.99 8.13 -38.14
C LEU A 10 15.66 8.24 -39.53
N CYS A 11 15.57 9.41 -40.16
CA CYS A 11 16.34 9.77 -41.35
C CYS A 11 16.94 11.18 -41.22
N LEU A 12 18.10 11.32 -41.87
CA LEU A 12 19.09 12.41 -41.88
C LEU A 12 18.57 13.76 -42.41
N ARG A 13 19.29 14.84 -42.04
CA ARG A 13 19.86 15.87 -42.95
C ARG A 13 20.89 16.74 -42.21
N THR A 14 22.19 16.62 -42.47
CA THR A 14 23.05 17.27 -43.51
C THR A 14 23.51 18.70 -43.20
N LEU A 15 24.83 18.91 -43.22
CA LEU A 15 25.46 20.16 -43.67
C LEU A 15 26.72 19.84 -44.52
N SER A 16 26.60 20.20 -45.80
CA SER A 16 27.57 20.51 -46.88
C SER A 16 28.92 21.15 -46.44
N LEU A 17 30.04 21.16 -47.19
CA LEU A 17 30.30 21.21 -48.64
C LEU A 17 31.81 20.89 -48.93
N ARG A 18 32.06 20.21 -50.07
CA ARG A 18 33.15 20.32 -51.08
C ARG A 18 34.60 20.70 -50.69
N GLY A 19 35.54 19.93 -51.27
CA GLY A 19 36.54 20.45 -52.23
C GLY A 19 38.01 20.51 -51.77
N ALA A 20 38.89 19.89 -52.55
CA ALA A 20 40.32 19.66 -52.31
C ALA A 20 41.25 20.66 -53.04
N ALA A 21 42.48 20.85 -52.53
CA ALA A 21 43.79 20.96 -53.22
C ALA A 21 44.81 21.91 -52.51
N GLU A 22 46.10 21.72 -52.87
CA GLU A 22 47.37 22.40 -52.48
C GLU A 22 48.08 21.86 -51.21
N MET A 23 49.37 21.46 -51.12
CA MET A 23 50.64 21.43 -51.89
C MET A 23 51.78 22.06 -51.04
N ALA A 24 52.94 21.38 -51.04
CA ALA A 24 54.28 21.73 -50.50
C ALA A 24 54.47 21.64 -48.96
N GLY A 25 55.52 21.03 -48.38
CA GLY A 25 56.82 20.46 -48.82
C GLY A 25 57.72 20.45 -47.57
N THR A 26 58.51 19.43 -47.22
CA THR A 26 59.89 19.17 -47.68
C THR A 26 60.46 18.05 -46.79
N GLY A 27 61.13 17.03 -47.34
CA GLY A 27 62.58 16.87 -47.18
C GLY A 27 63.02 15.40 -46.97
N LEU A 28 63.60 14.81 -48.02
CA LEU A 28 64.30 13.51 -48.12
C LEU A 28 65.75 13.61 -47.54
N PRO A 29 66.53 12.52 -47.28
CA PRO A 29 66.81 11.45 -48.25
C PRO A 29 67.02 10.00 -47.75
N ILE A 30 66.89 9.10 -48.73
CA ILE A 30 67.24 7.68 -48.77
C ILE A 30 68.64 7.54 -49.41
N PRO A 31 69.49 6.57 -49.05
CA PRO A 31 70.58 6.11 -49.92
C PRO A 31 70.18 4.87 -50.74
N GLN A 32 70.33 4.96 -52.06
CA GLN A 32 70.38 3.83 -53.00
C GLN A 32 71.84 3.50 -53.34
N THR A 33 72.15 2.21 -53.43
CA THR A 33 73.07 1.57 -54.40
C THR A 33 72.82 0.05 -54.28
N GLY A 34 72.56 -0.78 -55.29
CA GLY A 34 72.81 -0.68 -56.73
C GLY A 34 73.88 -1.70 -57.14
N VAL A 35 73.54 -2.98 -57.36
CA VAL A 35 74.30 -3.89 -58.23
C VAL A 35 73.36 -4.85 -58.95
N LEU A 36 73.50 -4.88 -60.27
CA LEU A 36 72.70 -5.54 -61.28
C LEU A 36 72.93 -7.06 -61.32
N ALA A 37 71.86 -7.81 -61.58
CA ALA A 37 71.93 -9.18 -62.09
C ALA A 37 72.31 -9.16 -63.58
N GLN A 38 73.36 -9.89 -63.96
CA GLN A 38 73.55 -10.40 -65.32
C GLN A 38 74.07 -11.85 -65.25
N SER A 39 73.41 -12.71 -66.03
CA SER A 39 73.72 -14.12 -66.29
C SER A 39 74.71 -14.26 -67.48
N PRO A 40 75.25 -15.46 -67.77
CA PRO A 40 76.62 -15.67 -68.26
C PRO A 40 76.78 -15.80 -69.79
N GLY A 41 78.02 -15.62 -70.27
CA GLY A 41 78.51 -15.89 -71.64
C GLY A 41 79.43 -14.74 -72.06
N VAL A 42 80.66 -14.89 -72.54
CA VAL A 42 81.31 -15.96 -73.32
C VAL A 42 82.82 -15.90 -72.98
N ILE A 43 83.48 -17.05 -72.82
CA ILE A 43 84.94 -17.14 -72.72
C ILE A 43 85.51 -17.18 -74.13
N ASP A 44 86.27 -16.16 -74.50
CA ASP A 44 87.03 -16.11 -75.76
C ASP A 44 88.26 -17.02 -75.65
N GLY A 45 88.31 -18.01 -76.54
CA GLY A 45 89.31 -19.06 -76.56
C GLY A 45 90.47 -18.67 -77.45
N ASP A 46 91.43 -17.93 -76.90
CA ASP A 46 92.81 -17.95 -77.38
C ASP A 46 93.73 -17.19 -76.41
N ARG A 47 94.38 -17.95 -75.50
CA ARG A 47 95.69 -17.67 -74.87
C ARG A 47 95.99 -18.67 -73.74
N PHE A 48 96.53 -19.83 -74.08
CA PHE A 48 97.26 -20.65 -73.12
C PHE A 48 98.59 -21.14 -73.71
N SER A 49 99.68 -20.41 -73.44
CA SER A 49 101.02 -20.99 -73.38
C SER A 49 101.96 -20.09 -72.56
N ALA A 50 102.35 -20.56 -71.36
CA ALA A 50 103.67 -20.36 -70.72
C ALA A 50 103.59 -20.68 -69.21
N ALA A 51 104.69 -21.16 -68.66
CA ALA A 51 104.91 -21.71 -67.31
C ALA A 51 104.62 -20.79 -66.09
N GLY A 52 103.98 -19.62 -66.27
CA GLY A 52 103.44 -18.78 -65.19
C GLY A 52 102.07 -19.23 -64.67
N SER A 53 101.41 -20.17 -65.34
CA SER A 53 100.06 -20.64 -65.03
C SER A 53 99.96 -21.44 -63.74
N TRP A 54 100.97 -22.25 -63.38
CA TRP A 54 100.90 -23.13 -62.21
C TRP A 54 101.05 -22.40 -60.87
N LEU A 55 101.93 -21.39 -60.77
CA LEU A 55 102.11 -20.60 -59.53
C LEU A 55 100.96 -19.62 -59.30
N GLN A 56 100.35 -19.09 -60.37
CA GLN A 56 99.12 -18.30 -60.28
C GLN A 56 97.91 -19.17 -59.94
N MET A 57 97.83 -20.40 -60.46
CA MET A 57 96.82 -21.40 -60.05
C MET A 57 96.96 -21.81 -58.57
N ALA A 58 98.19 -21.97 -58.06
CA ALA A 58 98.41 -22.29 -56.65
C ALA A 58 97.98 -21.14 -55.70
N ARG A 59 98.34 -19.89 -56.03
CA ARG A 59 97.89 -18.70 -55.28
C ARG A 59 96.40 -18.41 -55.41
N ALA A 60 95.80 -18.75 -56.56
CA ALA A 60 94.35 -18.73 -56.75
C ALA A 60 93.67 -19.82 -55.90
N GLY A 61 94.27 -21.01 -55.80
CA GLY A 61 93.83 -22.10 -54.94
C GLY A 61 93.87 -21.77 -53.44
N GLU A 62 94.94 -21.12 -52.95
CA GLU A 62 95.03 -20.65 -51.56
C GLU A 62 94.01 -19.54 -51.24
N ARG A 63 93.77 -18.61 -52.16
CA ARG A 63 92.72 -17.57 -52.00
C ARG A 63 91.32 -18.16 -52.05
N LEU A 64 91.06 -19.14 -52.90
CA LEU A 64 89.80 -19.87 -52.96
C LEU A 64 89.57 -20.72 -51.69
N ALA A 65 90.63 -21.33 -51.14
CA ALA A 65 90.55 -22.05 -49.86
C ALA A 65 90.28 -21.11 -48.68
N ALA A 66 90.87 -19.92 -48.66
CA ALA A 66 90.59 -18.89 -47.63
C ALA A 66 89.18 -18.31 -47.73
N ILE A 67 88.69 -18.05 -48.95
CA ILE A 67 87.29 -17.63 -49.19
C ILE A 67 86.31 -18.76 -48.84
N GLY A 68 86.66 -20.02 -49.15
CA GLY A 68 85.89 -21.19 -48.74
C GLY A 68 85.84 -21.38 -47.21
N ALA A 69 86.93 -21.11 -46.49
CA ALA A 69 86.97 -21.15 -45.04
C ALA A 69 86.10 -20.05 -44.39
N ASP A 70 86.15 -18.81 -44.87
CA ASP A 70 85.28 -17.70 -44.41
C ASP A 70 83.80 -17.99 -44.73
N MET A 71 83.49 -18.56 -45.90
CA MET A 71 82.12 -18.99 -46.23
C MET A 71 81.65 -20.14 -45.34
N HIS A 72 82.49 -21.13 -45.04
CA HIS A 72 82.15 -22.22 -44.12
C HIS A 72 81.95 -21.73 -42.67
N GLU A 73 82.75 -20.75 -42.21
CA GLU A 73 82.59 -20.15 -40.89
C GLU A 73 81.30 -19.33 -40.80
N ARG A 74 80.96 -18.55 -41.85
CA ARG A 74 79.67 -17.84 -41.94
C ARG A 74 78.48 -18.79 -42.03
N GLU A 75 78.56 -19.88 -42.79
CA GLU A 75 77.52 -20.91 -42.82
C GLU A 75 77.33 -21.58 -41.45
N ALA A 76 78.42 -21.86 -40.74
CA ALA A 76 78.37 -22.41 -39.39
C ALA A 76 77.73 -21.43 -38.39
N GLN A 77 78.06 -20.14 -38.48
CA GLN A 77 77.43 -19.08 -37.68
C GLN A 77 75.94 -18.91 -38.00
N LEU A 78 75.55 -18.97 -39.28
CA LEU A 78 74.15 -18.92 -39.72
C LEU A 78 73.35 -20.14 -39.25
N ARG A 79 73.91 -21.35 -39.34
CA ARG A 79 73.27 -22.58 -38.80
C ARG A 79 73.10 -22.50 -37.28
N LYS A 80 74.09 -21.96 -36.56
CA LYS A 80 74.01 -21.75 -35.11
C LYS A 80 72.97 -20.69 -34.75
N ALA A 81 72.90 -19.59 -35.51
CA ALA A 81 71.86 -18.57 -35.33
C ALA A 81 70.45 -19.10 -35.61
N GLY A 82 70.28 -19.94 -36.63
CA GLY A 82 69.02 -20.64 -36.92
C GLY A 82 68.59 -21.58 -35.79
N ALA A 83 69.51 -22.45 -35.32
CA ALA A 83 69.24 -23.36 -34.21
C ALA A 83 68.88 -22.63 -32.89
N LEU A 84 69.53 -21.49 -32.62
CA LEU A 84 69.18 -20.62 -31.50
C LEU A 84 67.76 -20.05 -31.63
N ALA A 85 67.41 -19.54 -32.80
CA ALA A 85 66.07 -18.99 -33.07
C ALA A 85 64.99 -20.08 -32.97
N ASP A 86 65.22 -21.27 -33.50
CA ASP A 86 64.29 -22.39 -33.43
C ASP A 86 64.08 -22.86 -31.98
N GLN A 87 65.15 -22.92 -31.19
CA GLN A 87 65.07 -23.28 -29.78
C GLN A 87 64.32 -22.21 -28.96
N GLU A 88 64.59 -20.92 -29.18
CA GLU A 88 63.83 -19.84 -28.53
C GLU A 88 62.35 -19.85 -28.93
N ASN A 89 62.04 -20.10 -30.21
CA ASN A 89 60.68 -20.23 -30.71
C ASN A 89 59.96 -21.42 -30.07
N ALA A 90 60.63 -22.57 -29.93
CA ALA A 90 60.08 -23.75 -29.26
C ALA A 90 59.82 -23.50 -27.77
N ILE A 91 60.77 -22.85 -27.07
CA ILE A 91 60.59 -22.45 -25.67
C ILE A 91 59.41 -21.49 -25.52
N ARG A 92 59.30 -20.48 -26.39
CA ARG A 92 58.18 -19.53 -26.37
C ARG A 92 56.85 -20.22 -26.63
N ALA A 93 56.77 -21.08 -27.64
CA ALA A 93 55.58 -21.85 -27.97
C ALA A 93 55.13 -22.70 -26.78
N LYS A 94 56.08 -23.38 -26.13
CA LYS A 94 55.77 -24.19 -24.94
C LYS A 94 55.37 -23.35 -23.73
N ALA A 95 56.00 -22.19 -23.52
CA ALA A 95 55.60 -21.25 -22.47
C ALA A 95 54.14 -20.81 -22.67
N THR A 96 53.77 -20.50 -23.90
CA THR A 96 52.39 -20.10 -24.27
C THR A 96 51.41 -21.25 -24.06
N GLU A 97 51.76 -22.46 -24.48
CA GLU A 97 50.94 -23.65 -24.29
C GLU A 97 50.68 -23.94 -22.81
N LEU A 98 51.75 -23.95 -22.00
CA LEU A 98 51.65 -24.21 -20.57
C LEU A 98 50.95 -23.05 -19.83
N GLY A 99 51.19 -21.80 -20.22
CA GLY A 99 50.51 -20.63 -19.68
C GLY A 99 49.00 -20.64 -19.98
N ALA A 100 48.60 -21.09 -21.17
CA ALA A 100 47.19 -21.29 -21.50
C ALA A 100 46.57 -22.45 -20.69
N LYS A 101 47.30 -23.55 -20.50
CA LYS A 101 46.82 -24.73 -19.76
C LYS A 101 46.69 -24.48 -18.25
N PHE A 102 47.61 -23.73 -17.67
CA PHE A 102 47.69 -23.46 -16.23
C PHE A 102 47.39 -21.99 -15.89
N ARG A 103 46.48 -21.37 -16.66
CA ARG A 103 46.12 -19.95 -16.53
C ARG A 103 45.74 -19.55 -15.10
N ASP A 104 44.99 -20.41 -14.41
CA ASP A 104 44.44 -20.16 -13.07
C ASP A 104 45.19 -20.94 -11.98
N ASP A 105 46.25 -21.66 -12.35
CA ASP A 105 47.02 -22.55 -11.49
C ASP A 105 48.52 -22.24 -11.57
N PRO A 106 49.00 -21.19 -10.87
CA PRO A 106 50.41 -20.81 -10.90
C PRO A 106 51.34 -21.91 -10.35
N VAL A 107 50.86 -22.73 -9.40
CA VAL A 107 51.64 -23.85 -8.84
C VAL A 107 51.81 -24.96 -9.88
N GLY A 108 50.73 -25.29 -10.59
CA GLY A 108 50.76 -26.23 -11.72
C GLY A 108 51.64 -25.74 -12.87
N PHE A 109 51.57 -24.45 -13.21
CA PHE A 109 52.46 -23.84 -14.20
C PHE A 109 53.93 -23.99 -13.79
N GLN A 110 54.27 -23.62 -12.55
CA GLN A 110 55.65 -23.68 -12.05
C GLN A 110 56.21 -25.11 -12.10
N ALA A 111 55.42 -26.10 -11.69
CA ALA A 111 55.81 -27.51 -11.73
C ALA A 111 56.01 -28.01 -13.17
N ALA A 112 55.09 -27.68 -14.08
CA ALA A 112 55.16 -28.08 -15.48
C ALA A 112 56.33 -27.38 -16.23
N TRP A 113 56.54 -26.09 -15.95
CA TRP A 113 57.62 -25.30 -16.56
C TRP A 113 58.99 -25.77 -16.09
N LYS A 114 59.13 -26.12 -14.80
CA LYS A 114 60.36 -26.72 -14.27
C LYS A 114 60.67 -28.03 -15.00
N GLY A 115 59.69 -28.92 -15.14
CA GLY A 115 59.88 -30.19 -15.85
C GLY A 115 60.32 -30.01 -17.30
N TYR A 116 59.72 -29.05 -18.03
CA TYR A 116 60.14 -28.71 -19.38
C TYR A 116 61.55 -28.11 -19.43
N SER A 117 61.85 -27.17 -18.53
CA SER A 117 63.14 -26.49 -18.44
C SER A 117 64.28 -27.47 -18.16
N ASP A 118 64.10 -28.39 -17.21
CA ASP A 118 65.07 -29.44 -16.88
C ASP A 118 65.33 -30.35 -18.09
N GLY A 119 64.28 -30.69 -18.85
CA GLY A 119 64.40 -31.46 -20.10
C GLY A 119 65.20 -30.72 -21.19
N VAL A 120 64.88 -29.45 -21.45
CA VAL A 120 65.57 -28.63 -22.45
C VAL A 120 67.05 -28.45 -22.10
N LEU A 121 67.36 -28.16 -20.83
CA LEU A 121 68.74 -27.99 -20.36
C LEU A 121 69.53 -29.30 -20.35
N GLY A 122 68.88 -30.43 -20.08
CA GLY A 122 69.50 -31.77 -20.12
C GLY A 122 69.89 -32.21 -21.54
N SER A 123 69.15 -31.77 -22.57
CA SER A 123 69.43 -32.10 -23.97
C SER A 123 70.20 -31.04 -24.76
N ALA A 124 70.43 -29.84 -24.20
CA ALA A 124 71.03 -28.73 -24.93
C ALA A 124 72.56 -28.91 -25.14
N PRO A 125 73.09 -28.61 -26.33
CA PRO A 125 74.52 -28.51 -26.57
C PRO A 125 75.19 -27.51 -25.63
N ARG A 126 76.42 -27.79 -25.17
CA ARG A 126 77.14 -26.99 -24.15
C ARG A 126 77.23 -25.51 -24.49
N ASP A 127 77.35 -25.17 -25.77
CA ASP A 127 77.47 -23.80 -26.27
C ASP A 127 76.12 -23.06 -26.39
N LEU A 128 74.99 -23.74 -26.22
CA LEU A 128 73.63 -23.18 -26.24
C LEU A 128 72.93 -23.21 -24.86
N VAL A 129 73.53 -23.83 -23.84
CA VAL A 129 72.94 -23.91 -22.49
C VAL A 129 72.65 -22.53 -21.90
N TYR A 130 73.57 -21.57 -22.08
CA TYR A 130 73.40 -20.22 -21.53
C TYR A 130 72.23 -19.46 -22.17
N THR A 131 72.12 -19.51 -23.50
CA THR A 131 71.03 -18.87 -24.25
C THR A 131 69.70 -19.54 -23.96
N ALA A 132 69.66 -20.88 -23.90
CA ALA A 132 68.49 -21.64 -23.48
C ALA A 132 68.02 -21.26 -22.07
N LYS A 133 68.94 -21.16 -21.10
CA LYS A 133 68.63 -20.76 -19.72
C LYS A 133 68.04 -19.34 -19.65
N ARG A 134 68.57 -18.41 -20.43
CA ARG A 134 68.05 -17.03 -20.51
C ARG A 134 66.64 -17.00 -21.10
N ALA A 135 66.41 -17.72 -22.20
CA ALA A 135 65.09 -17.81 -22.83
C ALA A 135 64.06 -18.49 -21.92
N LEU A 136 64.44 -19.60 -21.26
CA LEU A 136 63.59 -20.31 -20.29
C LEU A 136 63.20 -19.43 -19.11
N GLY A 137 64.14 -18.65 -18.56
CA GLY A 137 63.83 -17.68 -17.51
C GLY A 137 62.88 -16.59 -17.99
N SER A 138 63.22 -15.92 -19.11
CA SER A 138 62.42 -14.78 -19.60
C SER A 138 60.98 -15.15 -19.96
N PHE A 139 60.75 -16.28 -20.65
CA PHE A 139 59.40 -16.69 -21.03
C PHE A 139 58.65 -17.35 -19.88
N GLY A 140 59.36 -18.09 -19.01
CA GLY A 140 58.80 -18.69 -17.81
C GLY A 140 58.28 -17.66 -16.82
N ASP A 141 59.11 -16.68 -16.47
CA ASP A 141 58.77 -15.61 -15.51
C ASP A 141 57.60 -14.76 -16.02
N ALA A 142 57.56 -14.48 -17.33
CA ALA A 142 56.48 -13.73 -17.95
C ALA A 142 55.12 -14.43 -17.83
N GLU A 143 55.05 -15.73 -18.16
CA GLU A 143 53.79 -16.49 -18.09
C GLU A 143 53.41 -16.83 -16.64
N PHE A 144 54.37 -17.13 -15.76
CA PHE A 144 54.11 -17.31 -14.32
C PHE A 144 53.54 -16.05 -13.68
N GLY A 145 54.11 -14.88 -13.98
CA GLY A 145 53.60 -13.59 -13.51
C GLY A 145 52.17 -13.31 -13.99
N ARG A 146 51.84 -13.69 -15.24
CA ARG A 146 50.46 -13.61 -15.76
C ARG A 146 49.50 -14.53 -14.99
N ALA A 147 49.88 -15.79 -14.76
CA ALA A 147 49.07 -16.75 -14.01
C ALA A 147 48.83 -16.29 -12.56
N LEU A 148 49.87 -15.78 -11.89
CA LEU A 148 49.76 -15.21 -10.54
C LEU A 148 48.81 -14.00 -10.49
N ASN A 149 48.99 -13.03 -11.38
CA ASN A 149 48.14 -11.84 -11.42
C ASN A 149 46.69 -12.19 -11.72
N HIS A 150 46.46 -13.15 -12.63
CA HIS A 150 45.13 -13.62 -12.96
C HIS A 150 44.46 -14.31 -11.76
N ARG A 151 45.18 -15.22 -11.08
CA ARG A 151 44.69 -15.88 -9.87
C ARG A 151 44.36 -14.89 -8.76
N PHE A 152 45.26 -13.93 -8.49
CA PHE A 152 45.02 -12.88 -7.50
C PHE A 152 43.77 -12.05 -7.84
N SER A 153 43.56 -11.73 -9.12
CA SER A 153 42.36 -11.02 -9.58
C SER A 153 41.08 -11.85 -9.35
N LEU A 154 41.10 -13.15 -9.64
CA LEU A 154 39.98 -14.07 -9.39
C LEU A 154 39.65 -14.20 -7.91
N ASP A 155 40.67 -14.41 -7.06
CA ASP A 155 40.48 -14.53 -5.61
C ASP A 155 39.92 -13.24 -5.01
N ARG A 156 40.41 -12.08 -5.48
CA ARG A 156 39.89 -10.77 -5.10
C ARG A 156 38.43 -10.58 -5.55
N ALA A 157 38.08 -10.98 -6.77
CA ALA A 157 36.72 -10.90 -7.30
C ALA A 157 35.76 -11.81 -6.50
N SER A 158 36.16 -13.05 -6.22
CA SER A 158 35.37 -13.99 -5.40
C SER A 158 35.15 -13.48 -3.97
N THR A 159 36.18 -12.87 -3.38
CA THR A 159 36.06 -12.24 -2.06
C THR A 159 35.09 -11.06 -2.09
N ALA A 160 35.17 -10.20 -3.12
CA ALA A 160 34.25 -9.08 -3.30
C ALA A 160 32.80 -9.54 -3.43
N GLU A 161 32.55 -10.59 -4.22
CA GLU A 161 31.22 -11.19 -4.39
C GLU A 161 30.66 -11.73 -3.07
N THR A 162 31.47 -12.45 -2.30
CA THR A 162 31.06 -12.99 -0.99
C THR A 162 30.68 -11.88 -0.01
N ILE A 163 31.44 -10.79 0.00
CA ILE A 163 31.15 -9.61 0.82
C ILE A 163 29.87 -8.92 0.35
N ASP A 164 29.68 -8.73 -0.96
CA ASP A 164 28.48 -8.11 -1.51
C ASP A 164 27.21 -8.92 -1.16
N VAL A 165 27.27 -10.25 -1.24
CA VAL A 165 26.19 -11.14 -0.79
C VAL A 165 25.92 -10.98 0.71
N THR A 166 26.98 -10.90 1.52
CA THR A 166 26.84 -10.71 2.97
C THR A 166 26.21 -9.37 3.32
N ILE A 167 26.62 -8.29 2.64
CA ILE A 167 26.02 -6.95 2.78
C ILE A 167 24.54 -7.02 2.41
N ALA A 168 24.20 -7.59 1.26
CA ALA A 168 22.82 -7.70 0.80
C ALA A 168 21.95 -8.47 1.80
N SER A 169 22.43 -9.61 2.33
CA SER A 169 21.70 -10.38 3.35
C SER A 169 21.52 -9.58 4.64
N SER A 170 22.54 -8.86 5.10
CA SER A 170 22.48 -8.06 6.33
C SER A 170 21.51 -6.89 6.19
N THR A 171 21.47 -6.25 5.01
CA THR A 171 20.48 -5.21 4.71
C THR A 171 19.07 -5.79 4.68
N ALA A 172 18.86 -6.95 4.05
CA ALA A 172 17.55 -7.61 4.02
C ALA A 172 17.05 -8.00 5.42
N ASP A 173 17.95 -8.51 6.28
CA ASP A 173 17.64 -8.83 7.68
C ASP A 173 17.20 -7.58 8.46
N LEU A 174 17.89 -6.44 8.25
CA LEU A 174 17.54 -5.15 8.86
C LEU A 174 16.19 -4.62 8.36
N SER A 175 15.92 -4.68 7.06
CA SER A 175 14.62 -4.33 6.50
C SER A 175 13.50 -5.21 7.07
N ALA A 176 13.73 -6.52 7.20
CA ALA A 176 12.76 -7.43 7.78
C ALA A 176 12.48 -7.13 9.27
N LEU A 177 13.50 -6.73 10.03
CA LEU A 177 13.34 -6.23 11.40
C LEU A 177 12.52 -4.93 11.41
N GLY A 178 12.77 -4.03 10.47
CA GLY A 178 11.98 -2.81 10.25
C GLY A 178 10.50 -3.11 10.02
N MET A 179 10.18 -4.01 9.09
CA MET A 179 8.81 -4.43 8.79
C MET A 179 8.05 -5.00 9.99
N ARG A 180 8.76 -5.55 10.99
CA ARG A 180 8.15 -6.08 12.23
C ARG A 180 8.11 -5.05 13.37
N GLY A 181 8.67 -3.85 13.17
CA GLY A 181 8.85 -2.86 14.23
C GLY A 181 9.92 -3.23 15.26
N GLU A 182 10.83 -4.13 14.90
CA GLU A 182 11.87 -4.67 15.77
C GLU A 182 13.24 -4.01 15.52
N LEU A 183 13.30 -2.97 14.68
CA LEU A 183 14.57 -2.32 14.32
C LEU A 183 15.32 -1.72 15.53
N GLY A 184 14.58 -1.24 16.54
CA GLY A 184 15.17 -0.71 17.78
C GLY A 184 15.57 -1.79 18.81
N SER A 185 15.32 -3.07 18.52
CA SER A 185 15.66 -4.19 19.41
C SER A 185 17.17 -4.45 19.47
N GLU A 186 17.60 -5.29 20.42
CA GLU A 186 18.99 -5.77 20.47
C GLU A 186 19.38 -6.49 19.17
N ALA A 187 18.46 -7.20 18.52
CA ALA A 187 18.71 -7.84 17.23
C ALA A 187 18.98 -6.80 16.13
N GLY A 188 18.25 -5.69 16.12
CA GLY A 188 18.49 -4.57 15.19
C GLY A 188 19.84 -3.90 15.42
N LYS A 189 20.19 -3.61 16.67
CA LYS A 189 21.51 -3.05 17.03
C LYS A 189 22.66 -3.97 16.60
N GLN A 190 22.53 -5.27 16.85
CA GLN A 190 23.50 -6.27 16.42
C GLN A 190 23.59 -6.38 14.89
N GLY A 191 22.46 -6.30 14.19
CA GLY A 191 22.40 -6.29 12.73
C GLY A 191 23.19 -5.13 12.12
N PHE A 192 22.99 -3.90 12.64
CA PHE A 192 23.75 -2.73 12.18
C PHE A 192 25.24 -2.85 12.50
N ALA A 193 25.60 -3.31 13.71
CA ALA A 193 27.00 -3.53 14.08
C ALA A 193 27.68 -4.58 13.16
N LYS A 194 26.97 -5.66 12.83
CA LYS A 194 27.44 -6.69 11.89
C LYS A 194 27.65 -6.12 10.49
N LEU A 195 26.67 -5.37 9.96
CA LEU A 195 26.80 -4.73 8.65
C LEU A 195 28.01 -3.78 8.61
N ARG A 196 28.20 -2.99 9.68
CA ARG A 196 29.36 -2.09 9.80
C ARG A 196 30.68 -2.86 9.77
N ALA A 197 30.78 -3.95 10.53
CA ALA A 197 31.98 -4.79 10.56
C ALA A 197 32.31 -5.41 9.19
N VAL A 198 31.29 -5.88 8.44
CA VAL A 198 31.46 -6.42 7.08
C VAL A 198 31.99 -5.34 6.13
N LEU A 199 31.41 -4.15 6.18
CA LEU A 199 31.85 -3.02 5.36
C LEU A 199 33.27 -2.58 5.71
N ASP A 200 33.62 -2.52 7.00
CA ASP A 200 34.96 -2.17 7.46
C ASP A 200 35.99 -3.23 7.02
N SER A 201 35.65 -4.51 7.07
CA SER A 201 36.48 -5.59 6.52
C SER A 201 36.73 -5.43 5.02
N ALA A 202 35.72 -4.98 4.26
CA ALA A 202 35.84 -4.73 2.83
C ALA A 202 36.77 -3.54 2.52
N VAL A 203 36.73 -2.51 3.38
CA VAL A 203 37.66 -1.36 3.29
C VAL A 203 39.09 -1.80 3.61
N SER A 204 39.30 -2.54 4.69
CA SER A 204 40.63 -3.05 5.06
C SER A 204 41.20 -4.01 4.01
N GLY A 205 40.35 -4.81 3.35
CA GLY A 205 40.74 -5.67 2.22
C GLY A 205 41.00 -4.91 0.91
N GLY A 206 40.84 -3.58 0.90
CA GLY A 206 41.03 -2.75 -0.28
C GLY A 206 40.00 -2.98 -1.38
N LEU A 207 38.85 -3.58 -1.06
CA LEU A 207 37.78 -3.90 -2.02
C LEU A 207 36.84 -2.72 -2.27
N MET A 208 36.74 -1.79 -1.31
CA MET A 208 35.99 -0.54 -1.46
C MET A 208 36.61 0.61 -0.66
N THR A 209 36.21 1.84 -0.96
CA THR A 209 36.61 3.03 -0.20
C THR A 209 35.75 3.19 1.06
N ARG A 210 36.29 3.87 2.09
CA ARG A 210 35.56 4.27 3.32
C ARG A 210 34.27 5.03 2.98
N GLU A 211 34.35 5.96 2.03
CA GLU A 211 33.19 6.73 1.55
C GLU A 211 32.08 5.85 0.97
N LYS A 212 32.44 4.87 0.11
CA LYS A 212 31.47 3.93 -0.45
C LYS A 212 30.88 3.01 0.62
N ALA A 213 31.67 2.61 1.61
CA ALA A 213 31.20 1.84 2.75
C ALA A 213 30.19 2.63 3.59
N ASP A 214 30.48 3.90 3.89
CA ASP A 214 29.58 4.78 4.65
C ASP A 214 28.27 5.05 3.89
N TYR A 215 28.35 5.28 2.58
CA TYR A 215 27.18 5.39 1.72
C TYR A 215 26.29 4.14 1.78
N ARG A 216 26.89 2.94 1.65
CA ARG A 216 26.14 1.67 1.73
C ARG A 216 25.52 1.43 3.10
N TYR A 217 26.23 1.80 4.18
CA TYR A 217 25.70 1.71 5.53
C TYR A 217 24.49 2.64 5.72
N ASN A 218 24.61 3.90 5.31
CA ASN A 218 23.53 4.89 5.42
C ASN A 218 22.33 4.53 4.54
N ALA A 219 22.56 3.97 3.34
CA ALA A 219 21.50 3.45 2.49
C ALA A 219 20.71 2.32 3.19
N ALA A 220 21.41 1.31 3.73
CA ALA A 220 20.78 0.22 4.47
C ALA A 220 20.01 0.70 5.71
N LEU A 221 20.56 1.69 6.42
CA LEU A 221 19.88 2.33 7.54
C LEU A 221 18.62 3.06 7.10
N GLY A 222 18.69 3.84 6.02
CA GLY A 222 17.54 4.53 5.45
C GLY A 222 16.44 3.58 5.00
N ASP A 223 16.79 2.49 4.31
CA ASP A 223 15.86 1.45 3.89
C ASP A 223 15.17 0.80 5.10
N ALA A 224 15.94 0.35 6.10
CA ALA A 224 15.38 -0.29 7.28
C ALA A 224 14.50 0.67 8.11
N GLN A 225 14.91 1.93 8.23
CA GLN A 225 14.15 2.96 8.93
C GLN A 225 12.85 3.31 8.18
N ALA A 226 12.87 3.33 6.84
CA ALA A 226 11.67 3.53 6.03
C ALA A 226 10.64 2.41 6.26
N GLU A 227 11.08 1.14 6.29
CA GLU A 227 10.22 -0.01 6.61
C GLU A 227 9.66 0.07 8.03
N ALA A 228 10.49 0.45 9.01
CA ALA A 228 10.06 0.65 10.40
C ALA A 228 9.02 1.78 10.52
N THR A 229 9.24 2.89 9.83
CA THR A 229 8.29 4.01 9.82
C THR A 229 6.99 3.62 9.12
N LEU A 230 7.03 2.88 8.01
CA LEU A 230 5.82 2.38 7.35
C LEU A 230 5.00 1.50 8.30
N PHE A 231 5.65 0.58 9.03
CA PHE A 231 4.97 -0.26 10.03
C PHE A 231 4.28 0.58 11.12
N VAL A 232 4.95 1.60 11.67
CA VAL A 232 4.37 2.49 12.69
C VAL A 232 3.24 3.34 12.09
N ALA A 233 3.41 3.84 10.86
CA ALA A 233 2.40 4.62 10.16
C ALA A 233 1.14 3.80 9.86
N GLN A 234 1.28 2.53 9.45
CA GLN A 234 0.16 1.61 9.26
C GLN A 234 -0.57 1.30 10.57
N LYS A 235 0.15 1.18 11.69
CA LYS A 235 -0.48 1.07 13.02
C LYS A 235 -1.26 2.32 13.39
N ALA A 236 -0.69 3.51 13.18
CA ALA A 236 -1.38 4.78 13.42
C ALA A 236 -2.63 4.92 12.54
N TYR A 237 -2.51 4.56 11.25
CA TYR A 237 -3.63 4.50 10.31
C TYR A 237 -4.75 3.62 10.86
N ALA A 238 -4.45 2.38 11.25
CA ALA A 238 -5.45 1.43 11.75
C ALA A 238 -6.13 1.91 13.04
N ALA A 239 -5.36 2.51 13.97
CA ALA A 239 -5.89 3.02 15.24
C ALA A 239 -6.86 4.20 15.02
N HIS A 240 -6.43 5.23 14.29
CA HIS A 240 -7.27 6.40 14.01
C HIS A 240 -8.51 6.05 13.18
N ARG A 241 -8.41 5.04 12.32
CA ARG A 241 -9.54 4.52 11.56
C ARG A 241 -10.60 3.90 12.48
N ALA A 242 -10.19 3.15 13.50
CA ALA A 242 -11.12 2.54 14.46
C ALA A 242 -11.92 3.61 15.24
N GLU A 243 -11.33 4.78 15.44
CA GLU A 243 -11.94 5.92 16.15
C GLU A 243 -12.75 6.86 15.23
N GLY A 244 -12.73 6.62 13.91
CA GLY A 244 -13.41 7.47 12.92
C GLY A 244 -12.72 8.81 12.62
N GLY A 245 -11.43 8.94 12.94
CA GLY A 245 -10.60 10.11 12.66
C GLY A 245 -9.95 10.13 11.27
N ASP A 246 -9.12 11.13 11.00
CA ASP A 246 -8.31 11.22 9.77
C ASP A 246 -7.12 10.24 9.82
N ALA A 247 -7.40 9.00 9.44
CA ALA A 247 -6.42 7.90 9.46
C ALA A 247 -5.21 8.15 8.55
N LEU A 248 -5.43 8.71 7.35
CA LEU A 248 -4.34 9.04 6.44
C LEU A 248 -3.51 10.19 7.01
N GLY A 249 -4.14 11.25 7.51
CA GLY A 249 -3.44 12.37 8.15
C GLY A 249 -2.52 11.91 9.30
N ALA A 250 -3.03 11.07 10.20
CA ALA A 250 -2.24 10.52 11.31
C ALA A 250 -1.04 9.67 10.84
N ALA A 251 -1.23 8.85 9.80
CA ALA A 251 -0.15 8.06 9.22
C ALA A 251 0.93 8.95 8.56
N LEU A 252 0.51 10.01 7.85
CA LEU A 252 1.43 10.95 7.21
C LEU A 252 2.24 11.76 8.25
N GLU A 253 1.63 12.10 9.38
CA GLU A 253 2.31 12.78 10.49
C GLU A 253 3.43 11.92 11.09
N VAL A 254 3.22 10.60 11.21
CA VAL A 254 4.28 9.66 11.60
C VAL A 254 5.46 9.72 10.63
N VAL A 255 5.21 9.75 9.32
CA VAL A 255 6.27 9.85 8.31
C VAL A 255 7.01 11.18 8.41
N ASP A 256 6.29 12.28 8.63
CA ASP A 256 6.90 13.60 8.79
C ASP A 256 7.77 13.68 10.03
N ARG A 257 7.32 13.12 11.15
CA ARG A 257 8.07 13.07 12.41
C ARG A 257 9.30 12.17 12.31
N ASP A 258 9.11 10.92 11.89
CA ASP A 258 10.13 9.87 12.04
C ASP A 258 11.14 9.86 10.90
N ILE A 259 10.80 10.38 9.72
CA ILE A 259 11.72 10.48 8.58
C ILE A 259 12.11 11.92 8.33
N ILE A 260 11.17 12.81 7.96
CA ILE A 260 11.52 14.15 7.44
C ILE A 260 12.17 15.04 8.49
N ASN A 261 11.59 15.08 9.68
CA ASN A 261 11.99 15.96 10.78
C ASN A 261 12.92 15.28 11.80
N ASN A 262 13.35 14.05 11.54
CA ASN A 262 14.21 13.31 12.45
C ASN A 262 15.70 13.66 12.21
N PRO A 263 16.36 14.38 13.14
CA PRO A 263 17.76 14.75 12.99
C PRO A 263 18.73 13.60 13.26
N ASP A 264 18.27 12.51 13.89
CA ASP A 264 19.12 11.41 14.35
C ASP A 264 19.44 10.40 13.24
N ILE A 265 18.76 10.51 12.08
CA ILE A 265 19.00 9.65 10.93
C ILE A 265 20.14 10.24 10.08
N PRO A 266 21.23 9.51 9.82
CA PRO A 266 22.38 9.95 9.02
C PRO A 266 22.08 9.94 7.51
N LEU A 267 20.99 10.60 7.11
CA LEU A 267 20.56 10.82 5.73
C LEU A 267 20.62 12.31 5.40
N SER A 268 20.81 12.64 4.12
CA SER A 268 20.63 13.99 3.62
C SER A 268 19.14 14.38 3.59
N ALA A 269 18.87 15.68 3.52
CA ALA A 269 17.50 16.18 3.38
C ALA A 269 16.82 15.75 2.06
N ALA A 270 17.60 15.42 1.03
CA ALA A 270 17.07 14.89 -0.23
C ALA A 270 16.67 13.41 -0.06
N GLU A 271 17.52 12.60 0.57
CA GLU A 271 17.23 11.17 0.84
C GLU A 271 16.03 11.01 1.76
N ARG A 272 15.94 11.80 2.85
CA ARG A 272 14.76 11.80 3.74
C ARG A 272 13.46 12.05 2.96
N ARG A 273 13.46 13.02 2.05
CA ARG A 273 12.28 13.32 1.21
C ARG A 273 11.96 12.19 0.23
N ALA A 274 12.97 11.51 -0.32
CA ALA A 274 12.77 10.39 -1.22
C ALA A 274 12.08 9.21 -0.51
N TYR A 275 12.59 8.81 0.66
CA TYR A 275 11.97 7.76 1.48
C TYR A 275 10.57 8.16 1.94
N ALA A 276 10.40 9.38 2.46
CA ALA A 276 9.09 9.85 2.87
C ALA A 276 8.09 9.84 1.70
N SER A 277 8.47 10.31 0.52
CA SER A 277 7.59 10.31 -0.66
C SER A 277 7.16 8.90 -1.05
N LYS A 278 8.06 7.91 -0.98
CA LYS A 278 7.74 6.49 -1.22
C LYS A 278 6.65 6.01 -0.24
N ILE A 279 6.89 6.16 1.06
CA ILE A 279 5.94 5.73 2.11
C ILE A 279 4.60 6.45 1.96
N LYS A 280 4.61 7.78 1.76
CA LYS A 280 3.39 8.58 1.60
C LYS A 280 2.60 8.16 0.36
N SER A 281 3.27 7.80 -0.73
CA SER A 281 2.62 7.29 -1.95
C SER A 281 1.94 5.95 -1.70
N GLU A 282 2.59 5.03 -0.97
CA GLU A 282 2.02 3.72 -0.63
C GLU A 282 0.77 3.87 0.26
N LEU A 283 0.85 4.67 1.33
CA LEU A 283 -0.28 4.96 2.21
C LEU A 283 -1.44 5.63 1.46
N SER A 284 -1.13 6.56 0.54
CA SER A 284 -2.15 7.23 -0.27
C SER A 284 -2.81 6.29 -1.27
N ALA A 285 -2.04 5.37 -1.86
CA ALA A 285 -2.57 4.35 -2.76
C ALA A 285 -3.49 3.36 -2.03
N GLU A 286 -3.12 2.95 -0.82
CA GLU A 286 -3.95 2.11 0.04
C GLU A 286 -5.28 2.80 0.39
N GLU A 287 -5.22 4.07 0.81
CA GLU A 287 -6.42 4.86 1.10
C GLU A 287 -7.30 5.08 -0.15
N ALA A 288 -6.70 5.27 -1.32
CA ALA A 288 -7.43 5.39 -2.58
C ALA A 288 -8.16 4.10 -2.96
N ALA A 289 -7.48 2.95 -2.88
CA ALA A 289 -8.08 1.63 -3.13
C ALA A 289 -9.26 1.38 -2.17
N ARG A 290 -9.08 1.66 -0.89
CA ARG A 290 -10.15 1.54 0.11
C ARG A 290 -11.36 2.44 -0.20
N ARG A 291 -11.13 3.70 -0.63
CA ARG A 291 -12.22 4.61 -1.02
C ARG A 291 -12.99 4.09 -2.23
N GLN A 292 -12.31 3.46 -3.17
CA GLN A 292 -12.94 2.83 -4.32
C GLN A 292 -13.80 1.63 -3.88
N ASP A 293 -13.28 0.75 -3.03
CA ASP A 293 -14.04 -0.39 -2.49
C ASP A 293 -15.28 0.08 -1.72
N LEU A 294 -15.14 1.15 -0.93
CA LEU A 294 -16.26 1.77 -0.23
C LEU A 294 -17.34 2.28 -1.20
N ALA A 295 -16.94 2.91 -2.31
CA ALA A 295 -17.87 3.42 -3.30
C ALA A 295 -18.67 2.29 -3.97
N LEU A 296 -18.00 1.18 -4.30
CA LEU A 296 -18.61 -0.03 -4.86
C LEU A 296 -19.57 -0.70 -3.85
N ALA A 297 -19.13 -0.89 -2.60
CA ALA A 297 -19.97 -1.47 -1.56
C ALA A 297 -21.23 -0.62 -1.30
N ARG A 298 -21.09 0.71 -1.29
CA ARG A 298 -22.22 1.64 -1.17
C ARG A 298 -23.17 1.55 -2.35
N GLN A 299 -22.65 1.38 -3.56
CA GLN A 299 -23.49 1.21 -4.74
C GLN A 299 -24.30 -0.09 -4.66
N ALA A 300 -23.64 -1.21 -4.40
CA ALA A 300 -24.31 -2.51 -4.29
C ALA A 300 -25.36 -2.53 -3.16
N ALA A 301 -25.06 -1.88 -2.02
CA ALA A 301 -26.02 -1.72 -0.93
C ALA A 301 -27.25 -0.88 -1.32
N ARG A 302 -27.08 0.19 -2.09
CA ARG A 302 -28.21 0.98 -2.64
C ARG A 302 -29.05 0.16 -3.59
N GLU A 303 -28.42 -0.62 -4.46
CA GLU A 303 -29.12 -1.51 -5.40
C GLU A 303 -29.95 -2.56 -4.64
N ALA A 304 -29.37 -3.19 -3.62
CA ALA A 304 -30.09 -4.13 -2.75
C ALA A 304 -31.26 -3.45 -2.01
N GLN A 305 -31.07 -2.24 -1.48
CA GLN A 305 -32.14 -1.46 -0.84
C GLN A 305 -33.28 -1.16 -1.82
N ASN A 306 -32.96 -0.71 -3.04
CA ASN A 306 -33.95 -0.42 -4.07
C ASN A 306 -34.72 -1.68 -4.49
N ALA A 307 -34.03 -2.82 -4.62
CA ALA A 307 -34.65 -4.11 -4.90
C ALA A 307 -35.66 -4.49 -3.80
N MET A 308 -35.29 -4.34 -2.53
CA MET A 308 -36.16 -4.60 -1.39
C MET A 308 -37.38 -3.68 -1.35
N VAL A 309 -37.20 -2.39 -1.63
CA VAL A 309 -38.32 -1.43 -1.74
C VAL A 309 -39.27 -1.81 -2.88
N GLY A 310 -38.73 -2.32 -4.00
CA GLY A 310 -39.50 -2.86 -5.11
C GLY A 310 -40.15 -4.23 -4.86
N GLY A 311 -40.03 -4.77 -3.64
CA GLY A 311 -40.59 -6.08 -3.28
C GLY A 311 -39.77 -7.29 -3.73
N VAL A 312 -38.61 -7.07 -4.35
CA VAL A 312 -37.69 -8.15 -4.76
C VAL A 312 -36.98 -8.69 -3.53
N ARG A 313 -36.97 -10.02 -3.38
CA ARG A 313 -36.24 -10.68 -2.28
C ARG A 313 -34.75 -10.65 -2.56
N VAL A 314 -34.00 -10.04 -1.65
CA VAL A 314 -32.55 -10.17 -1.55
C VAL A 314 -32.24 -11.30 -0.56
N ALA A 315 -31.26 -12.15 -0.88
CA ALA A 315 -30.88 -13.25 0.00
C ALA A 315 -30.20 -12.73 1.28
N PRO A 316 -30.46 -13.33 2.46
CA PRO A 316 -29.81 -12.94 3.72
C PRO A 316 -28.29 -12.92 3.62
N ASP A 317 -27.67 -13.95 3.04
CA ASP A 317 -26.22 -14.04 2.86
C ASP A 317 -25.65 -12.86 2.04
N THR A 318 -26.42 -12.35 1.07
CA THR A 318 -26.04 -11.15 0.30
C THR A 318 -26.10 -9.89 1.17
N ILE A 319 -27.11 -9.77 2.02
CA ILE A 319 -27.23 -8.64 2.97
C ILE A 319 -26.08 -8.68 3.98
N ASP A 320 -25.76 -9.85 4.52
CA ASP A 320 -24.65 -10.02 5.46
C ASP A 320 -23.31 -9.68 4.81
N SER A 321 -23.05 -10.22 3.61
CA SER A 321 -21.83 -9.92 2.85
C SER A 321 -21.69 -8.43 2.54
N LEU A 322 -22.75 -7.75 2.12
CA LEU A 322 -22.71 -6.31 1.83
C LEU A 322 -22.54 -5.47 3.10
N THR A 323 -23.16 -5.90 4.19
CA THR A 323 -23.02 -5.26 5.50
C THR A 323 -21.58 -5.34 5.98
N ASP A 324 -20.95 -6.51 5.87
CA ASP A 324 -19.56 -6.70 6.26
C ASP A 324 -18.59 -5.93 5.35
N GLN A 325 -18.84 -5.87 4.05
CA GLN A 325 -18.08 -5.01 3.14
C GLN A 325 -18.19 -3.53 3.51
N LEU A 326 -19.38 -3.03 3.84
CA LEU A 326 -19.58 -1.66 4.30
C LEU A 326 -18.84 -1.38 5.60
N ARG A 327 -18.91 -2.29 6.59
CA ARG A 327 -18.18 -2.16 7.86
C ARG A 327 -16.66 -2.19 7.65
N ALA A 328 -16.17 -3.13 6.84
CA ALA A 328 -14.76 -3.24 6.49
C ALA A 328 -14.28 -1.95 5.78
N ALA A 329 -15.12 -1.35 4.94
CA ALA A 329 -14.84 -0.08 4.29
C ALA A 329 -15.04 1.16 5.17
N GLY A 330 -15.54 1.00 6.41
CA GLY A 330 -15.70 2.07 7.40
C GLY A 330 -17.07 2.75 7.43
N ASP A 331 -18.08 2.25 6.70
CA ASP A 331 -19.43 2.80 6.66
C ASP A 331 -20.42 2.05 7.56
N GLN A 332 -20.22 2.20 8.87
CA GLN A 332 -21.10 1.61 9.89
C GLN A 332 -22.55 2.06 9.75
N ALA A 333 -22.77 3.34 9.40
CA ALA A 333 -24.10 3.89 9.20
C ALA A 333 -24.79 3.27 7.97
N GLY A 334 -24.06 3.10 6.85
CA GLY A 334 -24.54 2.41 5.67
C GLY A 334 -24.94 0.96 5.97
N ALA A 335 -24.08 0.23 6.69
CA ALA A 335 -24.33 -1.14 7.13
C ALA A 335 -25.61 -1.25 7.99
N ALA A 336 -25.77 -0.35 8.98
CA ALA A 336 -26.96 -0.29 9.82
C ALA A 336 -28.23 0.01 9.01
N ARG A 337 -28.15 0.95 8.04
CA ARG A 337 -29.29 1.26 7.15
C ARG A 337 -29.69 0.07 6.27
N LEU A 338 -28.73 -0.68 5.75
CA LEU A 338 -28.98 -1.88 4.93
C LEU A 338 -29.70 -2.96 5.75
N ASN A 339 -29.20 -3.29 6.94
CA ASN A 339 -29.86 -4.24 7.83
C ASN A 339 -31.26 -3.80 8.23
N ALA A 340 -31.44 -2.52 8.57
CA ALA A 340 -32.76 -1.99 8.88
C ALA A 340 -33.73 -2.06 7.68
N ALA A 341 -33.23 -1.87 6.45
CA ALA A 341 -34.03 -2.03 5.24
C ALA A 341 -34.45 -3.50 5.03
N ALA A 342 -33.55 -4.45 5.24
CA ALA A 342 -33.85 -5.88 5.15
C ALA A 342 -34.93 -6.31 6.16
N LEU A 343 -34.78 -5.92 7.43
CA LEU A 343 -35.78 -6.21 8.47
C LEU A 343 -37.15 -5.57 8.20
N ARG A 344 -37.18 -4.40 7.56
CA ARG A 344 -38.44 -3.79 7.13
C ARG A 344 -39.05 -4.55 5.96
N ALA A 345 -38.24 -4.94 4.97
CA ALA A 345 -38.72 -5.67 3.80
C ALA A 345 -39.32 -7.03 4.18
N ASP A 346 -38.70 -7.76 5.11
CA ASP A 346 -39.24 -9.03 5.60
C ASP A 346 -40.55 -8.83 6.38
N ARG A 347 -40.62 -7.82 7.27
CA ARG A 347 -41.87 -7.48 7.96
C ARG A 347 -43.02 -7.11 7.01
N LEU A 348 -42.72 -6.32 5.97
CA LEU A 348 -43.72 -5.96 4.95
C LEU A 348 -44.18 -7.18 4.16
N ARG A 349 -43.29 -8.11 3.86
CA ARG A 349 -43.63 -9.37 3.19
C ARG A 349 -44.51 -10.25 4.08
N ASP A 350 -44.16 -10.39 5.35
CA ASP A 350 -44.94 -11.18 6.31
C ASP A 350 -46.32 -10.56 6.51
N PHE A 351 -46.39 -9.23 6.63
CA PHE A 351 -47.65 -8.49 6.64
C PHE A 351 -48.50 -8.78 5.40
N GLY A 352 -47.91 -8.72 4.20
CA GLY A 352 -48.62 -9.00 2.94
C GLY A 352 -49.12 -10.45 2.81
N ARG A 353 -48.61 -11.38 3.61
CA ARG A 353 -49.06 -12.79 3.66
C ARG A 353 -50.22 -13.04 4.61
N LEU A 354 -50.49 -12.11 5.53
CA LEU A 354 -51.59 -12.24 6.48
C LEU A 354 -52.94 -12.14 5.76
N PRO A 355 -54.01 -12.79 6.25
CA PRO A 355 -55.37 -12.54 5.79
C PRO A 355 -55.76 -11.05 5.96
N ILE A 356 -56.58 -10.50 5.06
CA ILE A 356 -56.96 -9.06 5.04
C ILE A 356 -57.49 -8.56 6.40
N GLY A 357 -58.27 -9.38 7.12
CA GLY A 357 -58.76 -9.02 8.45
C GLY A 357 -57.66 -8.87 9.50
N GLU A 358 -56.62 -9.68 9.42
CA GLU A 358 -55.44 -9.61 10.30
C GLU A 358 -54.51 -8.46 9.88
N GLN A 359 -54.38 -8.18 8.59
CA GLN A 359 -53.67 -7.01 8.09
C GLN A 359 -54.28 -5.71 8.63
N ALA A 360 -55.61 -5.60 8.63
CA ALA A 360 -56.31 -4.44 9.18
C ALA A 360 -56.04 -4.26 10.69
N ALA A 361 -56.06 -5.36 11.45
CA ALA A 361 -55.75 -5.34 12.89
C ALA A 361 -54.30 -4.95 13.17
N ALA A 362 -53.34 -5.55 12.44
CA ALA A 362 -51.91 -5.25 12.59
C ALA A 362 -51.56 -3.82 12.17
N LEU A 363 -52.21 -3.29 11.13
CA LEU A 363 -52.07 -1.89 10.73
C LEU A 363 -52.62 -0.94 11.79
N GLN A 364 -53.79 -1.25 12.35
CA GLN A 364 -54.40 -0.49 13.45
C GLN A 364 -53.50 -0.45 14.69
N GLU A 365 -52.87 -1.58 15.03
CA GLU A 365 -51.92 -1.70 16.14
C GLU A 365 -50.63 -0.90 15.87
N THR A 366 -50.10 -0.98 14.65
CA THR A 366 -48.91 -0.22 14.24
C THR A 366 -49.17 1.30 14.28
N LEU A 367 -50.30 1.75 13.75
CA LEU A 367 -50.70 3.17 13.80
C LEU A 367 -50.91 3.66 15.24
N GLY A 368 -51.50 2.83 16.10
CA GLY A 368 -51.62 3.09 17.53
C GLY A 368 -50.25 3.25 18.22
N SER A 369 -49.28 2.39 17.89
CA SER A 369 -47.92 2.48 18.45
C SER A 369 -47.17 3.77 18.05
N ALA A 370 -47.34 4.23 16.80
CA ALA A 370 -46.75 5.49 16.32
C ALA A 370 -47.41 6.73 16.94
N ALA A 371 -48.72 6.70 17.15
CA ALA A 371 -49.45 7.73 17.88
C ALA A 371 -49.02 7.81 19.34
N VAL A 372 -48.81 6.66 20.00
CA VAL A 372 -48.27 6.57 21.37
C VAL A 372 -46.88 7.20 21.46
N GLN A 373 -45.98 6.92 20.52
CA GLN A 373 -44.64 7.52 20.50
C GLN A 373 -44.70 9.04 20.30
N THR A 374 -45.53 9.50 19.35
CA THR A 374 -45.74 10.93 19.09
C THR A 374 -46.31 11.65 20.32
N ALA A 375 -47.29 11.05 21.00
CA ALA A 375 -47.87 11.59 22.23
C ALA A 375 -46.86 11.63 23.38
N THR A 376 -46.03 10.59 23.50
CA THR A 376 -44.97 10.51 24.53
C THR A 376 -43.97 11.64 24.35
N VAL A 377 -43.47 11.85 23.13
CA VAL A 377 -42.53 12.94 22.83
C VAL A 377 -43.18 14.29 23.09
N PHE A 378 -44.38 14.52 22.55
CA PHE A 378 -45.08 15.80 22.71
C PHE A 378 -45.32 16.17 24.17
N LEU A 379 -45.77 15.23 25.01
CA LEU A 379 -46.06 15.51 26.42
C LEU A 379 -44.78 15.69 27.26
N ARG A 380 -43.70 14.97 26.94
CA ARG A 380 -42.38 15.17 27.57
C ARG A 380 -41.77 16.53 27.22
N GLU A 381 -41.96 16.97 25.98
CA GLU A 381 -41.46 18.27 25.47
C GLU A 381 -42.40 19.44 25.80
N SER A 382 -43.60 19.16 26.32
CA SER A 382 -44.53 20.20 26.75
C SER A 382 -43.98 20.98 27.95
N ASP A 383 -44.44 22.21 28.11
CA ASP A 383 -44.09 23.10 29.21
C ASP A 383 -44.74 22.70 30.56
N LEU A 384 -45.40 21.54 30.64
CA LEU A 384 -45.87 20.97 31.91
C LEU A 384 -44.73 20.42 32.77
N GLY A 385 -43.62 20.01 32.15
CA GLY A 385 -42.43 19.47 32.83
C GLY A 385 -42.68 18.13 33.54
N LEU A 386 -43.43 17.23 32.90
CA LEU A 386 -43.85 15.95 33.49
C LEU A 386 -42.76 14.89 33.44
N THR A 387 -42.73 13.99 34.43
CA THR A 387 -41.82 12.83 34.44
C THR A 387 -42.27 11.74 33.46
N PRO A 388 -41.41 10.79 33.08
CA PRO A 388 -41.80 9.65 32.23
C PRO A 388 -43.01 8.87 32.77
N GLU A 389 -43.09 8.66 34.09
CA GLU A 389 -44.20 7.96 34.75
C GLU A 389 -45.51 8.74 34.63
N GLN A 390 -45.44 10.08 34.77
CA GLN A 390 -46.58 10.98 34.65
C GLN A 390 -47.11 11.00 33.21
N VAL A 391 -46.22 11.12 32.23
CA VAL A 391 -46.57 11.03 30.80
C VAL A 391 -47.18 9.67 30.47
N ALA A 392 -46.61 8.58 30.98
CA ALA A 392 -47.14 7.25 30.79
C ALA A 392 -48.56 7.09 31.37
N GLY A 393 -48.83 7.66 32.55
CA GLY A 393 -50.17 7.68 33.15
C GLY A 393 -51.22 8.44 32.33
N ILE A 394 -50.83 9.56 31.70
CA ILE A 394 -51.68 10.29 30.75
C ILE A 394 -51.99 9.41 29.54
N ILE A 395 -50.96 8.89 28.89
CA ILE A 395 -51.11 8.13 27.64
C ILE A 395 -51.89 6.84 27.86
N GLY A 396 -51.67 6.13 28.97
CA GLY A 396 -52.42 4.91 29.28
C GLY A 396 -53.93 5.13 29.37
N ASN A 397 -54.36 6.26 29.91
CA ASN A 397 -55.76 6.66 29.91
C ASN A 397 -56.27 7.01 28.51
N LEU A 398 -55.55 7.84 27.75
CA LEU A 398 -55.97 8.23 26.40
C LEU A 398 -56.02 7.04 25.42
N VAL A 399 -55.11 6.07 25.58
CA VAL A 399 -55.14 4.81 24.82
C VAL A 399 -56.36 3.98 25.20
N HIS A 400 -56.77 3.98 26.47
CA HIS A 400 -58.01 3.32 26.88
C HIS A 400 -59.25 3.98 26.27
N GLU A 401 -59.30 5.33 26.25
CA GLU A 401 -60.47 6.06 25.75
C GLU A 401 -60.70 5.86 24.25
N SER A 402 -59.63 5.85 23.46
CA SER A 402 -59.76 5.96 22.00
C SER A 402 -58.72 5.18 21.20
N ARG A 403 -57.76 4.54 21.87
CA ARG A 403 -56.51 4.04 21.25
C ARG A 403 -55.73 5.15 20.53
N LEU A 404 -55.83 6.38 21.03
CA LEU A 404 -55.33 7.61 20.40
C LEU A 404 -55.88 7.86 18.99
N ASN A 405 -57.07 7.33 18.68
CA ASN A 405 -57.75 7.65 17.43
C ASN A 405 -58.34 9.07 17.51
N THR A 406 -57.69 10.01 16.83
CA THR A 406 -58.11 11.42 16.79
C THR A 406 -59.48 11.63 16.16
N ARG A 407 -59.99 10.65 15.39
CA ARG A 407 -61.30 10.67 14.75
C ARG A 407 -62.33 9.81 15.48
N ALA A 408 -62.02 9.31 16.68
CA ALA A 408 -62.97 8.58 17.50
C ALA A 408 -64.21 9.46 17.75
N ARG A 409 -65.38 8.90 17.49
CA ARG A 409 -66.68 9.57 17.65
C ARG A 409 -67.71 8.58 18.15
N ASN A 410 -68.21 8.81 19.35
CA ASN A 410 -69.37 8.09 19.89
C ASN A 410 -70.59 9.00 19.76
N ARG A 411 -71.64 8.53 19.10
CA ARG A 411 -72.80 9.37 18.80
C ARG A 411 -73.78 9.40 19.96
N ASN A 412 -74.23 10.61 20.32
CA ASN A 412 -75.26 10.85 21.32
C ASN A 412 -75.00 10.17 22.68
N ASP A 413 -73.73 9.96 23.05
CA ASP A 413 -73.35 9.32 24.30
C ASP A 413 -73.11 10.33 25.44
N GLY A 414 -73.16 11.63 25.13
CA GLY A 414 -73.08 12.68 26.12
C GLY A 414 -74.29 12.79 27.00
N ARG A 415 -74.06 13.30 28.22
CA ARG A 415 -75.12 13.56 29.19
C ARG A 415 -76.15 14.58 28.69
N ASP A 416 -75.77 15.40 27.73
CA ASP A 416 -76.61 16.38 27.03
C ASP A 416 -77.10 15.88 25.64
N GLY A 417 -76.80 14.63 25.28
CA GLY A 417 -77.10 14.05 23.96
C GLY A 417 -76.10 14.42 22.86
N SER A 418 -74.97 15.07 23.18
CA SER A 418 -73.91 15.37 22.22
C SER A 418 -73.00 14.17 21.93
N ASP A 419 -72.18 14.27 20.87
CA ASP A 419 -71.17 13.26 20.56
C ASP A 419 -69.91 13.44 21.43
N SER A 420 -69.31 12.34 21.90
CA SER A 420 -67.93 12.35 22.38
C SER A 420 -66.94 12.26 21.22
N ILE A 421 -65.88 13.08 21.22
CA ILE A 421 -64.90 13.17 20.13
C ILE A 421 -63.44 13.08 20.59
N GLY A 422 -62.56 12.61 19.71
CA GLY A 422 -61.10 12.73 19.86
C GLY A 422 -60.46 11.79 20.89
N ILE A 423 -59.18 12.01 21.16
CA ILE A 423 -58.33 11.08 21.93
C ILE A 423 -58.76 10.90 23.39
N ALA A 424 -59.36 11.93 23.98
CA ALA A 424 -59.89 11.91 25.36
C ALA A 424 -61.42 11.80 25.41
N GLN A 425 -62.08 11.49 24.27
CA GLN A 425 -63.55 11.39 24.19
C GLN A 425 -64.28 12.61 24.79
N TRP A 426 -63.81 13.82 24.45
CA TRP A 426 -64.41 15.06 24.93
C TRP A 426 -65.88 15.17 24.56
N ASN A 427 -66.70 15.60 25.51
CA ASN A 427 -68.15 15.67 25.39
C ASN A 427 -68.69 17.09 25.65
N GLY A 428 -69.84 17.44 25.08
CA GLY A 428 -70.57 18.67 25.40
C GLY A 428 -69.74 19.94 25.20
N ASP A 429 -69.61 20.74 26.26
CA ASP A 429 -68.82 21.98 26.25
C ASP A 429 -67.33 21.73 25.95
N ARG A 430 -66.76 20.62 26.42
CA ARG A 430 -65.34 20.30 26.18
C ARG A 430 -65.08 19.96 24.71
N ALA A 431 -66.02 19.28 24.04
CA ALA A 431 -65.94 19.02 22.61
C ALA A 431 -65.96 20.32 21.79
N ARG A 432 -66.83 21.28 22.16
CA ARG A 432 -66.86 22.62 21.56
C ARG A 432 -65.57 23.40 21.83
N ALA A 433 -65.03 23.29 23.04
CA ALA A 433 -63.79 23.94 23.43
C ALA A 433 -62.57 23.40 22.65
N LEU A 434 -62.52 22.09 22.33
CA LEU A 434 -61.49 21.53 21.45
C LEU A 434 -61.52 22.16 20.07
N VAL A 435 -62.71 22.29 19.46
CA VAL A 435 -62.86 22.90 18.14
C VAL A 435 -62.46 24.39 18.18
N ALA A 436 -62.85 25.10 19.24
CA ALA A 436 -62.45 26.50 19.43
C ALA A 436 -60.94 26.65 19.65
N TYR A 437 -60.31 25.73 20.40
CA TYR A 437 -58.86 25.67 20.60
C TYR A 437 -58.15 25.47 19.26
N ALA A 438 -58.56 24.47 18.47
CA ALA A 438 -58.01 24.21 17.15
C ALA A 438 -58.10 25.43 16.23
N ASN A 439 -59.26 26.10 16.18
CA ASN A 439 -59.43 27.32 15.39
C ASN A 439 -58.53 28.47 15.86
N ARG A 440 -58.34 28.61 17.18
CA ARG A 440 -57.48 29.65 17.77
C ARG A 440 -56.00 29.42 17.50
N THR A 441 -55.55 28.17 17.48
CA THR A 441 -54.14 27.80 17.28
C THR A 441 -53.80 27.50 15.82
N GLY A 442 -54.73 27.75 14.88
CA GLY A 442 -54.54 27.43 13.46
C GLY A 442 -54.44 25.92 13.15
N GLY A 443 -54.84 25.06 14.10
CA GLY A 443 -54.77 23.62 14.01
C GLY A 443 -56.06 22.97 13.50
N ASN A 444 -56.06 21.64 13.41
CA ASN A 444 -57.24 20.85 13.04
C ASN A 444 -57.71 20.04 14.23
N ALA A 445 -59.01 20.10 14.56
CA ALA A 445 -59.57 19.35 15.68
C ALA A 445 -59.45 17.82 15.54
N SER A 446 -59.11 17.28 14.35
CA SER A 446 -58.78 15.86 14.11
C SER A 446 -57.28 15.55 14.08
N ASP A 447 -56.39 16.51 14.35
CA ASP A 447 -54.94 16.32 14.40
C ASP A 447 -54.47 15.94 15.82
N LEU A 448 -53.51 15.01 15.91
CA LEU A 448 -53.07 14.46 17.19
C LEU A 448 -52.35 15.51 18.05
N ARG A 449 -51.50 16.36 17.45
CA ARG A 449 -50.80 17.41 18.21
C ARG A 449 -51.75 18.48 18.70
N THR A 450 -52.74 18.85 17.88
CA THR A 450 -53.79 19.79 18.27
C THR A 450 -54.57 19.26 19.47
N GLN A 451 -54.97 17.98 19.44
CA GLN A 451 -55.70 17.35 20.54
C GLN A 451 -54.84 17.21 21.81
N LEU A 452 -53.56 16.83 21.71
CA LEU A 452 -52.64 16.79 22.86
C LEU A 452 -52.36 18.19 23.43
N GLY A 453 -52.23 19.20 22.57
CA GLY A 453 -52.11 20.60 22.98
C GLY A 453 -53.35 21.06 23.77
N PHE A 454 -54.54 20.61 23.38
CA PHE A 454 -55.76 20.89 24.12
C PHE A 454 -55.80 20.17 25.48
N VAL A 455 -55.31 18.92 25.59
CA VAL A 455 -55.11 18.25 26.90
C VAL A 455 -54.22 19.11 27.81
N VAL A 456 -53.10 19.60 27.27
CA VAL A 456 -52.16 20.46 28.01
C VAL A 456 -52.81 21.78 28.45
N GLU A 457 -53.59 22.42 27.56
CA GLU A 457 -54.34 23.65 27.86
C GLU A 457 -55.35 23.42 28.99
N GLU A 458 -56.14 22.36 28.91
CA GLU A 458 -57.13 22.02 29.95
C GLU A 458 -56.45 21.74 31.29
N LEU A 459 -55.35 20.96 31.30
CA LEU A 459 -54.58 20.67 32.52
C LEU A 459 -54.05 21.93 33.21
N LYS A 460 -53.70 22.99 32.47
CA LYS A 460 -53.26 24.27 33.06
C LYS A 460 -54.41 25.14 33.54
N THR A 461 -55.60 24.95 33.00
CA THR A 461 -56.74 25.83 33.21
C THR A 461 -57.83 25.12 34.00
N ASN A 462 -58.81 24.53 33.31
CA ASN A 462 -60.02 23.97 33.90
C ASN A 462 -59.77 22.66 34.66
N GLU A 463 -58.65 21.99 34.42
CA GLU A 463 -58.27 20.68 34.97
C GLU A 463 -57.01 20.76 35.85
N ALA A 464 -56.73 21.92 36.44
CA ALA A 464 -55.56 22.17 37.29
C ALA A 464 -55.47 21.20 38.49
N GLY A 465 -56.61 20.70 38.99
CA GLY A 465 -56.65 19.68 40.04
C GLY A 465 -56.04 18.35 39.59
N ALA A 466 -56.32 17.91 38.36
CA ALA A 466 -55.73 16.71 37.78
C ALA A 466 -54.22 16.90 37.53
N LEU A 467 -53.81 18.10 37.08
CA LEU A 467 -52.39 18.42 36.92
C LEU A 467 -51.63 18.42 38.25
N ALA A 468 -52.23 18.95 39.32
CA ALA A 468 -51.63 18.94 40.65
C ALA A 468 -51.45 17.50 41.18
N ALA A 469 -52.46 16.64 40.98
CA ALA A 469 -52.37 15.22 41.33
C ALA A 469 -51.34 14.46 40.47
N LEU A 470 -51.23 14.81 39.18
CA LEU A 470 -50.20 14.26 38.31
C LEU A 470 -48.80 14.63 38.81
N ARG A 471 -48.56 15.91 39.12
CA ARG A 471 -47.25 16.38 39.61
C ARG A 471 -46.83 15.78 40.94
N SER A 472 -47.77 15.34 41.78
CA SER A 472 -47.48 14.66 43.05
C SER A 472 -47.25 13.16 42.91
N SER A 473 -47.65 12.56 41.77
CA SER A 473 -47.47 11.13 41.51
C SER A 473 -46.00 10.78 41.25
N LYS A 474 -45.57 9.64 41.80
CA LYS A 474 -44.19 9.12 41.71
C LYS A 474 -44.11 7.81 40.94
N THR A 475 -45.23 7.13 40.76
CA THR A 475 -45.31 5.84 40.07
C THR A 475 -46.28 5.93 38.89
N VAL A 476 -46.10 5.04 37.91
CA VAL A 476 -47.01 4.92 36.77
C VAL A 476 -48.45 4.67 37.23
N GLU A 477 -48.64 3.91 38.31
CA GLU A 477 -49.96 3.64 38.87
C GLU A 477 -50.61 4.89 39.47
N GLU A 478 -49.87 5.64 40.28
CA GLU A 478 -50.34 6.90 40.86
C GLU A 478 -50.65 7.94 39.76
N ALA A 479 -49.81 8.02 38.73
CA ALA A 479 -50.02 8.90 37.58
C ALA A 479 -51.28 8.51 36.79
N THR A 480 -51.51 7.21 36.60
CA THR A 480 -52.71 6.69 35.93
C THR A 480 -53.96 7.03 36.74
N ALA A 481 -53.91 6.90 38.07
CA ALA A 481 -55.00 7.28 38.97
C ALA A 481 -55.25 8.80 38.97
N ALA A 482 -54.18 9.60 38.96
CA ALA A 482 -54.27 11.06 38.91
C ALA A 482 -54.96 11.51 37.61
N PHE A 483 -54.54 10.99 36.46
CA PHE A 483 -55.13 11.38 35.18
C PHE A 483 -56.52 10.76 34.94
N ALA A 484 -56.89 9.66 35.61
CA ALA A 484 -58.29 9.21 35.62
C ALA A 484 -59.24 10.30 36.18
N GLY A 485 -58.73 11.24 36.99
CA GLY A 485 -59.48 12.42 37.45
C GLY A 485 -59.69 13.52 36.41
N TYR A 486 -58.93 13.53 35.32
CA TYR A 486 -59.17 14.37 34.14
C TYR A 486 -60.34 13.80 33.30
N GLU A 487 -60.36 12.48 33.11
CA GLU A 487 -61.40 11.79 32.34
C GLU A 487 -62.71 11.63 33.11
N ARG A 488 -62.63 11.37 34.42
CA ARG A 488 -63.75 11.09 35.33
C ARG A 488 -64.74 10.05 34.78
N PRO A 489 -64.26 8.86 34.36
CA PRO A 489 -65.12 7.82 33.80
C PRO A 489 -66.06 7.26 34.87
N GLN A 490 -67.04 6.45 34.45
CA GLN A 490 -67.95 5.78 35.38
C GLN A 490 -67.18 5.06 36.50
N GLY A 491 -67.66 5.18 37.75
CA GLY A 491 -67.02 4.58 38.93
C GLY A 491 -65.86 5.38 39.52
N TRP A 492 -65.36 6.40 38.82
CA TRP A 492 -64.37 7.31 39.37
C TRP A 492 -64.97 8.20 40.47
N SER A 493 -64.19 8.43 41.53
CA SER A 493 -64.42 9.51 42.49
C SER A 493 -63.08 10.00 43.04
N ALA A 494 -63.03 11.22 43.58
CA ALA A 494 -61.79 11.75 44.17
C ALA A 494 -61.25 10.86 45.32
N ALA A 495 -62.13 10.21 46.08
CA ALA A 495 -61.77 9.27 47.14
C ALA A 495 -61.40 7.87 46.62
N ASN A 496 -61.86 7.50 45.43
CA ASN A 496 -61.57 6.21 44.79
C ASN A 496 -61.28 6.39 43.29
N PRO A 497 -60.13 6.96 42.92
CA PRO A 497 -59.77 7.17 41.52
C PRO A 497 -59.56 5.84 40.77
N ARG A 498 -59.16 4.77 41.48
CA ARG A 498 -59.01 3.42 40.94
C ARG A 498 -60.34 2.70 40.69
N GLY A 499 -61.46 3.26 41.15
CA GLY A 499 -62.81 2.80 40.80
C GLY A 499 -63.21 3.14 39.36
N ALA A 500 -62.37 3.90 38.63
CA ALA A 500 -62.57 4.25 37.24
C ALA A 500 -62.80 3.02 36.34
N HIS A 501 -63.83 3.07 35.50
CA HIS A 501 -64.09 2.07 34.49
C HIS A 501 -62.85 1.82 33.63
N GLY A 502 -62.48 0.54 33.50
CA GLY A 502 -61.32 0.12 32.73
C GLY A 502 -59.96 0.33 33.43
N TRP A 503 -59.95 0.53 34.75
CA TRP A 503 -58.74 0.74 35.55
C TRP A 503 -57.57 -0.18 35.19
N GLU A 504 -57.79 -1.49 35.17
CA GLU A 504 -56.74 -2.48 34.86
C GLU A 504 -56.16 -2.29 33.45
N ASN A 505 -56.99 -1.97 32.46
CA ASN A 505 -56.52 -1.73 31.10
C ASN A 505 -55.76 -0.40 31.02
N ARG A 506 -56.24 0.67 31.65
CA ARG A 506 -55.54 1.97 31.72
C ARG A 506 -54.14 1.80 32.31
N LEU A 507 -54.04 1.09 33.43
CA LEU A 507 -52.77 0.81 34.10
C LEU A 507 -51.84 -0.04 33.24
N LYS A 508 -52.36 -1.08 32.60
CA LYS A 508 -51.58 -1.94 31.69
C LYS A 508 -51.00 -1.14 30.51
N GLN A 509 -51.80 -0.25 29.91
CA GLN A 509 -51.31 0.61 28.82
C GLN A 509 -50.28 1.61 29.31
N ALA A 510 -50.48 2.21 30.48
CA ALA A 510 -49.50 3.12 31.07
C ALA A 510 -48.17 2.41 31.36
N GLN A 511 -48.21 1.19 31.92
CA GLN A 511 -47.01 0.39 32.16
C GLN A 511 -46.28 0.01 30.86
N ALA A 512 -47.01 -0.28 29.78
CA ALA A 512 -46.42 -0.55 28.48
C ALA A 512 -45.68 0.68 27.91
N VAL A 513 -46.22 1.89 28.12
CA VAL A 513 -45.56 3.14 27.71
C VAL A 513 -44.30 3.41 28.55
N ALA A 514 -44.37 3.19 29.86
CA ALA A 514 -43.24 3.41 30.76
C ALA A 514 -42.09 2.39 30.54
N GLY A 515 -42.41 1.17 30.11
CA GLY A 515 -41.42 0.12 29.82
C GLY A 515 -40.80 0.18 28.42
N ALA A 516 -41.23 1.10 27.55
CA ALA A 516 -40.63 1.28 26.24
C ALA A 516 -39.25 1.96 26.37
N PRO A 517 -38.17 1.39 25.80
CA PRO A 517 -36.86 2.01 25.87
C PRO A 517 -36.87 3.37 25.18
N ASP A 518 -36.22 4.37 25.80
CA ASP A 518 -35.99 5.68 25.21
C ASP A 518 -35.20 5.51 23.91
N LEU A 519 -35.91 5.45 22.78
CA LEU A 519 -35.28 5.45 21.46
C LEU A 519 -34.81 6.89 21.19
N PRO A 520 -33.49 7.14 21.13
CA PRO A 520 -33.00 8.46 20.77
C PRO A 520 -33.44 8.75 19.34
N LEU A 521 -34.27 9.77 19.16
CA LEU A 521 -34.63 10.28 17.84
C LEU A 521 -33.33 10.72 17.16
N ALA A 522 -32.94 10.01 16.10
CA ALA A 522 -31.89 10.47 15.21
C ALA A 522 -32.25 11.88 14.74
N ARG A 523 -31.32 12.84 14.94
CA ARG A 523 -31.46 14.28 14.61
C ARG A 523 -32.03 14.59 13.22
N GLY A 524 -32.06 13.64 12.29
CA GLY A 524 -32.60 13.82 10.94
C GLY A 524 -34.12 13.93 10.80
N MET A 525 -34.92 13.68 11.85
CA MET A 525 -36.38 13.93 11.82
C MET A 525 -36.80 15.28 12.42
N GLN A 526 -35.91 15.99 13.13
CA GLN A 526 -36.20 17.33 13.65
C GLN A 526 -36.30 18.38 12.52
N ASP A 527 -35.57 18.20 11.42
CA ASP A 527 -35.51 19.17 10.32
C ASP A 527 -36.76 19.18 9.41
N GLU A 528 -37.58 18.12 9.41
CA GLU A 528 -38.91 18.15 8.78
C GLU A 528 -40.02 18.63 9.73
N LEU A 529 -39.77 18.65 11.04
CA LEU A 529 -40.72 19.07 12.07
C LEU A 529 -40.60 20.55 12.47
N GLY A 530 -39.50 21.23 12.13
CA GLY A 530 -39.30 22.66 12.39
C GLY A 530 -39.91 23.63 11.38
N LYS A 531 -40.48 23.15 10.26
CA LYS A 531 -40.93 24.03 9.15
C LYS A 531 -42.37 24.53 9.25
N SER A 532 -43.11 24.20 10.30
CA SER A 532 -44.52 24.63 10.45
C SER A 532 -44.79 25.57 11.63
N VAL A 533 -43.76 26.13 12.28
CA VAL A 533 -43.94 27.06 13.42
C VAL A 533 -43.62 28.51 13.08
N ASP A 534 -43.06 28.80 11.89
CA ASP A 534 -42.82 30.18 11.41
C ASP A 534 -43.60 30.51 10.12
N ARG A 535 -44.93 30.45 10.16
CA ARG A 535 -45.79 31.15 9.18
C ARG A 535 -47.02 31.76 9.81
#